data_AF-A0A742L1I3-F1
#
_entry.id   AF-A0A742L1I3-F1
#
_cell.length_a   1.000
_cell.length_b   1.000
_cell.length_c   1.000
_cell.angle_alpha   90.00
_cell.angle_beta   90.00
_cell.angle_gamma   90.00
#
_symmetry.space_group_name_H-M   'P 1'
#
loop_
_entity.id
_entity.type
_entity.pdbx_description
1 polymer ?
#
loop_
_entity_poly.entity_id
_entity_poly.type
_entity_poly.pdbx_seq_one_letter_code
_entity_poly.pdbx_strand_id
1 'polypeptide(L)'
;MTKEIVTFKGFNKDLKCRDFQFEIGKTFHHDGKVEACGSGFHACECPFDVFSYYSPADSRFAETISFGITDREEDGDTKIASASITIKAELTLPQFIQRGIEWIWSKIDKSLEQQIMCGNWSAATNTGNRSAATNTGNRSAATNTGNWSAATNTGNRSAATNTGNWSAATNTGDWSAATNTGNWSAATNTGNRSAATNTGNRSAATNTGNRSAATNTGNRSAATNTGDWSAATNTGDWSAATNTGDWSAATNTGDWSAAEVSGSQSVAAAFGIEGKARASEGGAIVLCYRDEDGELIHIRASKVGENGIMPNTWYQLNEDGEFVACE
;
A
#
# COMPACT_ATOMS: atom_id res chain seq x y z
N MET A 1 -26.03 -33.08 -45.45
CA MET A 1 -24.75 -32.36 -45.62
C MET A 1 -23.90 -32.68 -44.41
N THR A 2 -22.65 -33.12 -44.62
CA THR A 2 -21.68 -33.27 -43.52
C THR A 2 -21.38 -31.91 -42.92
N LYS A 3 -21.34 -31.81 -41.60
CA LYS A 3 -21.05 -30.56 -40.89
C LYS A 3 -19.62 -30.12 -41.21
N GLU A 4 -19.48 -28.92 -41.76
CA GLU A 4 -18.19 -28.26 -41.96
C GLU A 4 -17.85 -27.43 -40.72
N ILE A 5 -16.60 -27.55 -40.25
CA ILE A 5 -16.10 -26.85 -39.07
C ILE A 5 -14.87 -26.06 -39.49
N VAL A 6 -14.89 -24.74 -39.25
CA VAL A 6 -13.69 -23.92 -39.43
C VAL A 6 -12.70 -24.27 -38.33
N THR A 7 -11.51 -24.68 -38.75
CA THR A 7 -10.42 -25.09 -37.86
C THR A 7 -9.10 -24.47 -38.28
N PHE A 8 -8.11 -24.58 -37.41
CA PHE A 8 -6.78 -24.02 -37.57
C PHE A 8 -5.75 -25.12 -37.37
N LYS A 9 -4.74 -25.14 -38.24
CA LYS A 9 -3.73 -26.20 -38.23
C LYS A 9 -2.33 -25.63 -38.33
N GLY A 10 -1.44 -26.18 -37.52
CA GLY A 10 0.00 -25.99 -37.63
C GLY A 10 0.65 -27.12 -38.45
N PHE A 11 1.76 -26.79 -39.09
CA PHE A 11 2.61 -27.71 -39.85
C PHE A 11 4.08 -27.40 -39.57
N ASN A 12 4.96 -28.35 -39.88
CA ASN A 12 6.38 -28.01 -40.00
C ASN A 12 6.63 -27.12 -41.24
N LYS A 13 7.88 -26.68 -41.43
CA LYS A 13 8.28 -25.77 -42.52
C LYS A 13 7.96 -26.29 -43.93
N ASP A 14 7.85 -27.61 -44.07
CA ASP A 14 7.55 -28.30 -45.33
C ASP A 14 6.05 -28.56 -45.56
N LEU A 15 5.15 -27.98 -44.75
CA LEU A 15 3.70 -28.29 -44.76
C LEU A 15 3.39 -29.77 -44.49
N LYS A 16 4.19 -30.42 -43.64
CA LYS A 16 3.93 -31.79 -43.18
C LYS A 16 3.39 -31.81 -41.75
N CYS A 17 2.57 -32.83 -41.50
CA CYS A 17 2.19 -33.24 -40.16
C CYS A 17 2.47 -34.74 -40.05
N ARG A 18 3.45 -35.10 -39.22
CA ARG A 18 4.07 -36.44 -39.22
C ARG A 18 4.52 -36.78 -40.65
N ASP A 19 4.10 -37.94 -41.16
CA ASP A 19 4.49 -38.42 -42.49
C ASP A 19 3.55 -37.97 -43.62
N PHE A 20 2.51 -37.20 -43.32
CA PHE A 20 1.53 -36.75 -44.30
C PHE A 20 1.88 -35.35 -44.85
N GLN A 21 1.93 -35.23 -46.18
CA GLN A 21 2.19 -33.97 -46.89
C GLN A 21 0.88 -33.25 -47.22
N PHE A 22 0.81 -31.98 -46.85
CA PHE A 22 -0.31 -31.09 -47.19
C PHE A 22 0.08 -30.05 -48.23
N GLU A 23 -0.93 -29.45 -48.84
CA GLU A 23 -0.79 -28.37 -49.81
C GLU A 23 -1.94 -27.36 -49.63
N ILE A 24 -1.61 -26.08 -49.71
CA ILE A 24 -2.58 -25.00 -49.61
C ILE A 24 -3.55 -25.06 -50.80
N GLY A 25 -4.84 -24.84 -50.55
CA GLY A 25 -5.92 -24.92 -51.52
C GLY A 25 -6.46 -26.33 -51.78
N LYS A 26 -5.84 -27.38 -51.23
CA LYS A 26 -6.24 -28.77 -51.46
C LYS A 26 -7.08 -29.37 -50.34
N THR A 27 -7.82 -30.41 -50.71
CA THR A 27 -8.65 -31.22 -49.81
C THR A 27 -8.06 -32.62 -49.72
N PHE A 28 -8.03 -33.15 -48.50
CA PHE A 28 -7.45 -34.45 -48.19
C PHE A 28 -8.48 -35.32 -47.48
N HIS A 29 -8.39 -36.62 -47.70
CA HIS A 29 -9.26 -37.64 -47.12
C HIS A 29 -8.41 -38.69 -46.39
N HIS A 30 -8.83 -39.06 -45.19
CA HIS A 30 -8.21 -40.09 -44.38
C HIS A 30 -9.00 -41.40 -44.54
N ASP A 31 -8.28 -42.47 -44.87
CA ASP A 31 -8.83 -43.82 -44.91
C ASP A 31 -8.69 -44.48 -43.53
N GLY A 32 -9.81 -44.96 -42.99
CA GLY A 32 -9.85 -45.68 -41.72
C GLY A 32 -10.73 -45.03 -40.66
N LYS A 33 -10.65 -45.58 -39.44
CA LYS A 33 -11.39 -45.05 -38.28
C LYS A 33 -10.77 -43.72 -37.86
N VAL A 34 -11.59 -42.72 -37.57
CA VAL A 34 -11.17 -41.41 -37.04
C VAL A 34 -11.25 -41.46 -35.51
N GLU A 35 -10.13 -41.23 -34.84
CA GLU A 35 -10.03 -41.20 -33.38
C GLU A 35 -9.19 -40.00 -32.92
N ALA A 36 -9.67 -39.28 -31.91
CA ALA A 36 -8.94 -38.19 -31.31
C ALA A 36 -7.58 -38.70 -30.79
N CYS A 37 -6.50 -37.98 -31.11
CA CYS A 37 -5.11 -38.37 -30.84
C CYS A 37 -4.60 -39.68 -31.49
N GLY A 38 -5.48 -40.55 -32.01
CA GLY A 38 -5.12 -41.83 -32.63
C GLY A 38 -4.95 -41.75 -34.15
N SER A 39 -5.89 -41.13 -34.86
CA SER A 39 -5.96 -41.17 -36.34
C SER A 39 -6.79 -40.02 -36.91
N GLY A 40 -6.89 -39.91 -38.24
CA GLY A 40 -7.52 -38.77 -38.91
C GLY A 40 -6.64 -37.52 -38.99
N PHE A 41 -7.23 -36.43 -39.49
CA PHE A 41 -6.55 -35.15 -39.60
C PHE A 41 -6.82 -34.26 -38.39
N HIS A 42 -5.77 -33.96 -37.63
CA HIS A 42 -5.88 -33.10 -36.44
C HIS A 42 -5.80 -31.61 -36.78
N ALA A 43 -6.73 -30.83 -36.24
CA ALA A 43 -6.77 -29.37 -36.26
C ALA A 43 -7.47 -28.85 -34.99
N CYS A 44 -7.42 -27.55 -34.70
CA CYS A 44 -8.06 -26.94 -33.52
C CYS A 44 -9.14 -25.95 -33.94
N GLU A 45 -10.25 -25.84 -33.22
CA GLU A 45 -11.22 -24.76 -33.47
C GLU A 45 -10.72 -23.40 -32.95
N CYS A 46 -10.03 -23.39 -31.81
CA CYS A 46 -9.33 -22.22 -31.29
C CYS A 46 -7.92 -22.16 -31.90
N PRO A 47 -7.54 -21.07 -32.59
CA PRO A 47 -6.19 -20.88 -33.10
C PRO A 47 -5.09 -21.07 -32.05
N PHE A 48 -5.29 -20.58 -30.82
CA PHE A 48 -4.24 -20.58 -29.80
C PHE A 48 -3.90 -21.96 -29.26
N ASP A 49 -4.82 -22.92 -29.31
CA ASP A 49 -4.54 -24.31 -28.92
C ASP A 49 -3.52 -24.96 -29.86
N VAL A 50 -3.39 -24.49 -31.10
CA VAL A 50 -2.38 -24.96 -32.05
C VAL A 50 -0.96 -24.74 -31.51
N PHE A 51 -0.74 -23.69 -30.70
CA PHE A 51 0.58 -23.38 -30.14
C PHE A 51 1.05 -24.42 -29.10
N SER A 52 0.14 -25.20 -28.52
CA SER A 52 0.50 -26.34 -27.66
C SER A 52 1.17 -27.47 -28.44
N TYR A 53 0.96 -27.54 -29.75
CA TYR A 53 1.47 -28.61 -30.63
C TYR A 53 2.55 -28.13 -31.61
N TYR A 54 2.52 -26.85 -31.97
CA TYR A 54 3.40 -26.26 -32.98
C TYR A 54 3.97 -24.93 -32.48
N SER A 55 5.29 -24.86 -32.32
CA SER A 55 5.96 -23.63 -31.90
C SER A 55 5.74 -22.51 -32.94
N PRO A 56 5.31 -21.31 -32.53
CA PRO A 56 5.10 -20.18 -33.43
C PRO A 56 6.37 -19.68 -34.12
N ALA A 57 7.55 -20.01 -33.59
CA ALA A 57 8.83 -19.60 -34.16
C ALA A 57 9.24 -20.45 -35.38
N ASP A 58 8.80 -21.71 -35.45
CA ASP A 58 9.32 -22.69 -36.41
C ASP A 58 8.25 -23.41 -37.24
N SER A 59 7.00 -23.01 -37.09
CA SER A 59 5.85 -23.67 -37.72
C SER A 59 5.13 -22.76 -38.72
N ARG A 60 4.42 -23.38 -39.64
CA ARG A 60 3.51 -22.72 -40.60
C ARG A 60 2.08 -22.95 -40.16
N PHE A 61 1.19 -21.99 -40.40
CA PHE A 61 -0.18 -22.02 -39.90
C PHE A 61 -1.20 -21.78 -41.01
N ALA A 62 -2.35 -22.46 -40.96
CA ALA A 62 -3.40 -22.30 -41.95
C ALA A 62 -4.79 -22.27 -41.32
N GLU A 63 -5.70 -21.55 -41.97
CA GLU A 63 -7.14 -21.77 -41.82
C GLU A 63 -7.53 -23.00 -42.64
N THR A 64 -8.38 -23.83 -42.06
CA THR A 64 -8.80 -25.11 -42.63
C THR A 64 -10.31 -25.31 -42.46
N ILE A 65 -10.90 -26.17 -43.28
CA ILE A 65 -12.26 -26.68 -43.04
C ILE A 65 -12.14 -28.17 -42.77
N SER A 66 -12.55 -28.59 -41.58
CA SER A 66 -12.62 -29.99 -41.18
C SER A 66 -14.05 -30.50 -41.33
N PHE A 67 -14.21 -31.67 -41.95
CA PHE A 67 -15.53 -32.25 -42.24
C PHE A 67 -15.47 -33.77 -42.36
N GLY A 68 -16.64 -34.39 -42.52
CA GLY A 68 -16.80 -35.85 -42.49
C GLY A 68 -17.02 -36.37 -41.06
N ILE A 69 -16.58 -37.60 -40.79
CA ILE A 69 -16.56 -38.15 -39.42
C ILE A 69 -15.54 -37.36 -38.61
N THR A 70 -15.92 -36.92 -37.41
CA THR A 70 -15.05 -36.17 -36.50
C THR A 70 -15.05 -36.80 -35.12
N ASP A 71 -13.92 -36.71 -34.42
CA ASP A 71 -13.78 -37.16 -33.03
C ASP A 71 -13.06 -36.10 -32.16
N ARG A 72 -13.35 -36.10 -30.87
CA ARG A 72 -12.87 -35.11 -29.88
C ARG A 72 -12.51 -35.78 -28.56
N GLU A 73 -11.51 -35.24 -27.87
CA GLU A 73 -11.25 -35.63 -26.48
C GLU A 73 -12.24 -34.90 -25.55
N GLU A 74 -12.85 -35.63 -24.62
CA GLU A 74 -13.92 -35.10 -23.74
C GLU A 74 -13.39 -34.04 -22.76
N ASP A 75 -12.16 -34.23 -22.25
CA ASP A 75 -11.46 -33.31 -21.33
C ASP A 75 -10.28 -32.57 -22.00
N GLY A 76 -10.25 -32.54 -23.34
CA GLY A 76 -9.17 -31.95 -24.13
C GLY A 76 -9.35 -30.46 -24.42
N ASP A 77 -8.37 -29.89 -25.12
CA ASP A 77 -8.49 -28.58 -25.75
C ASP A 77 -9.42 -28.63 -26.98
N THR A 78 -9.47 -27.57 -27.79
CA THR A 78 -10.36 -27.53 -28.96
C THR A 78 -9.89 -28.37 -30.15
N LYS A 79 -8.91 -29.26 -29.96
CA LYS A 79 -8.41 -30.17 -30.98
C LYS A 79 -9.49 -31.17 -31.39
N ILE A 80 -9.59 -31.37 -32.70
CA ILE A 80 -10.48 -32.34 -33.32
C ILE A 80 -9.69 -33.21 -34.28
N ALA A 81 -10.11 -34.45 -34.46
CA ALA A 81 -9.71 -35.30 -35.57
C ALA A 81 -10.84 -35.33 -36.61
N SER A 82 -10.53 -35.22 -37.90
CA SER A 82 -11.53 -35.33 -38.98
C SER A 82 -11.14 -36.34 -40.06
N ALA A 83 -12.14 -36.93 -40.71
CA ALA A 83 -11.95 -37.79 -41.88
C ALA A 83 -11.49 -36.99 -43.11
N SER A 84 -11.85 -35.71 -43.19
CA SER A 84 -11.49 -34.86 -44.32
C SER A 84 -11.12 -33.45 -43.86
N ILE A 85 -10.15 -32.86 -44.53
CA ILE A 85 -9.69 -31.50 -44.25
C ILE A 85 -9.32 -30.77 -45.55
N THR A 86 -9.79 -29.53 -45.68
CA THR A 86 -9.36 -28.60 -46.73
C THR A 86 -8.42 -27.58 -46.12
N ILE A 87 -7.22 -27.41 -46.68
CA ILE A 87 -6.27 -26.39 -46.25
C ILE A 87 -6.55 -25.12 -47.05
N LYS A 88 -7.30 -24.16 -46.50
CA LYS A 88 -7.81 -23.04 -47.31
C LYS A 88 -6.73 -22.05 -47.70
N ALA A 89 -6.05 -21.51 -46.69
CA ALA A 89 -5.09 -20.44 -46.86
C ALA A 89 -4.07 -20.49 -45.73
N GLU A 90 -2.81 -20.27 -46.10
CA GLU A 90 -1.75 -20.02 -45.13
C GLU A 90 -1.95 -18.65 -44.49
N LEU A 91 -1.72 -18.57 -43.18
CA LEU A 91 -1.86 -17.36 -42.39
C LEU A 91 -0.47 -16.95 -41.88
N THR A 92 -0.15 -15.67 -41.99
CA THR A 92 0.97 -15.08 -41.24
C THR A 92 0.68 -15.13 -39.74
N LEU A 93 1.72 -15.12 -38.89
CA LEU A 93 1.53 -15.14 -37.44
C LEU A 93 0.60 -14.01 -36.93
N PRO A 94 0.70 -12.74 -37.41
CA PRO A 94 -0.25 -11.70 -37.01
C PRO A 94 -1.70 -12.00 -37.42
N GLN A 95 -1.93 -12.52 -38.64
CA GLN A 95 -3.26 -12.93 -39.07
C GLN A 95 -3.78 -14.08 -38.21
N PHE A 96 -2.93 -15.05 -37.86
CA PHE A 96 -3.28 -16.17 -37.01
C PHE A 96 -3.67 -15.72 -35.60
N ILE A 97 -2.92 -14.79 -35.01
CA ILE A 97 -3.23 -14.18 -33.70
C ILE A 97 -4.56 -13.43 -33.76
N GLN A 98 -4.79 -12.66 -34.83
CA GLN A 98 -6.05 -11.94 -35.03
C GLN A 98 -7.25 -12.90 -35.04
N ARG A 99 -7.13 -14.06 -35.68
CA ARG A 99 -8.17 -15.11 -35.67
C ARG A 99 -8.40 -15.68 -34.27
N GLY A 100 -7.36 -15.79 -33.45
CA GLY A 100 -7.48 -16.21 -32.05
C GLY A 100 -8.29 -15.22 -31.23
N ILE A 101 -8.03 -13.92 -31.41
CA ILE A 101 -8.80 -12.85 -30.75
C ILE A 101 -10.27 -12.88 -31.20
N GLU A 102 -10.52 -13.00 -32.51
CA GLU A 102 -11.88 -13.10 -33.06
C GLU A 102 -12.66 -14.31 -32.53
N TRP A 103 -11.99 -15.46 -32.40
CA TRP A 103 -12.59 -16.65 -31.80
C TRP A 103 -12.98 -16.41 -30.35
N ILE A 104 -12.10 -15.83 -29.52
CA ILE A 104 -12.42 -15.49 -28.13
C ILE A 104 -13.62 -14.54 -28.08
N TRP A 105 -13.63 -13.48 -28.90
CA TRP A 105 -14.73 -12.54 -28.98
C TRP A 105 -16.06 -13.18 -29.40
N SER A 106 -16.02 -14.27 -30.17
CA SER A 106 -17.20 -15.04 -30.55
C SER A 106 -17.76 -15.89 -29.41
N LYS A 107 -16.93 -16.24 -28.41
CA LYS A 107 -17.32 -17.02 -27.22
C LYS A 107 -17.81 -16.16 -26.06
N ILE A 108 -17.51 -14.86 -26.08
CA ILE A 108 -18.04 -13.92 -25.08
C ILE A 108 -19.56 -13.88 -25.22
N ASP A 109 -20.26 -14.19 -24.14
CA ASP A 109 -21.70 -14.02 -24.05
C ASP A 109 -22.04 -12.52 -24.09
N LYS A 110 -22.55 -12.08 -25.23
CA LYS A 110 -22.96 -10.68 -25.46
C LYS A 110 -24.32 -10.36 -24.83
N SER A 111 -25.01 -11.35 -24.25
CA SER A 111 -26.26 -11.16 -23.51
C SER A 111 -26.05 -10.77 -22.05
N LEU A 112 -24.84 -11.03 -21.51
CA LEU A 112 -24.38 -10.42 -20.28
C LEU A 112 -24.06 -8.95 -20.56
N GLU A 113 -25.08 -8.10 -20.41
CA GLU A 113 -24.85 -6.69 -20.15
C GLU A 113 -23.87 -6.62 -18.99
N GLN A 114 -22.69 -6.04 -19.22
CA GLN A 114 -21.78 -5.72 -18.14
C GLN A 114 -22.53 -4.74 -17.23
N GLN A 115 -23.17 -5.26 -16.19
CA GLN A 115 -23.94 -4.46 -15.24
C GLN A 115 -22.94 -3.60 -14.47
N ILE A 116 -22.58 -2.46 -15.07
CA ILE A 116 -22.13 -1.31 -14.33
C ILE A 116 -23.35 -0.90 -13.50
N MET A 117 -23.41 -1.39 -12.26
CA MET A 117 -24.46 -1.03 -11.31
C MET A 117 -24.27 0.43 -10.87
N CYS A 118 -24.61 1.36 -11.75
CA CYS A 118 -24.70 2.78 -11.44
C CYS A 118 -25.92 3.00 -10.54
N GLY A 119 -25.69 3.12 -9.23
CA GLY A 119 -26.76 3.38 -8.27
C GLY A 119 -26.23 3.97 -6.96
N ASN A 120 -27.05 4.73 -6.22
CA ASN A 120 -26.59 5.49 -5.04
C ASN A 120 -26.08 4.61 -3.86
N TRP A 121 -26.21 3.29 -3.92
CA TRP A 121 -25.89 2.32 -2.86
C TRP A 121 -25.46 0.98 -3.49
N SER A 122 -24.17 0.77 -3.78
CA SER A 122 -23.66 -0.49 -4.35
C SER A 122 -22.48 -1.08 -3.57
N ALA A 123 -22.35 -2.42 -3.57
CA ALA A 123 -21.29 -3.14 -2.87
C ALA A 123 -19.95 -3.20 -3.65
N ALA A 124 -19.96 -2.89 -4.95
CA ALA A 124 -18.78 -2.90 -5.83
C ALA A 124 -18.60 -1.55 -6.57
N THR A 125 -17.39 -1.35 -7.13
CA THR A 125 -16.83 -0.15 -7.77
C THR A 125 -17.87 0.73 -8.47
N ASN A 126 -17.99 1.99 -8.03
CA ASN A 126 -19.05 2.89 -8.49
C ASN A 126 -18.61 4.37 -8.45
N THR A 127 -19.27 5.21 -9.24
CA THR A 127 -19.14 6.68 -9.27
C THR A 127 -20.23 7.41 -8.46
N GLY A 128 -21.15 6.67 -7.82
CA GLY A 128 -22.28 7.17 -7.02
C GLY A 128 -21.95 7.58 -5.57
N ASN A 129 -22.96 8.00 -4.81
CA ASN A 129 -22.73 8.68 -3.52
C ASN A 129 -22.20 7.80 -2.36
N ARG A 130 -22.39 6.46 -2.38
CA ARG A 130 -21.97 5.54 -1.31
C ARG A 130 -21.57 4.16 -1.86
N SER A 131 -20.42 3.62 -1.46
CA SER A 131 -20.04 2.22 -1.74
C SER A 131 -19.24 1.55 -0.61
N ALA A 132 -19.18 0.21 -0.62
CA ALA A 132 -18.40 -0.57 0.36
C ALA A 132 -16.92 -0.75 -0.03
N ALA A 133 -16.58 -0.77 -1.33
CA ALA A 133 -15.24 -1.10 -1.82
C ALA A 133 -14.49 0.13 -2.38
N THR A 134 -14.71 0.47 -3.65
CA THR A 134 -14.04 1.60 -4.33
C THR A 134 -15.08 2.61 -4.79
N ASN A 135 -14.88 3.90 -4.50
CA ASN A 135 -15.80 4.96 -4.93
C ASN A 135 -15.06 6.18 -5.50
N THR A 136 -15.67 6.85 -6.47
CA THR A 136 -15.27 8.20 -6.91
C THR A 136 -16.20 9.29 -6.33
N GLY A 137 -17.33 8.91 -5.74
CA GLY A 137 -18.32 9.80 -5.14
C GLY A 137 -18.18 10.05 -3.62
N ASN A 138 -19.25 10.48 -2.96
CA ASN A 138 -19.15 11.17 -1.66
C ASN A 138 -18.65 10.35 -0.46
N ARG A 139 -18.90 9.03 -0.38
CA ARG A 139 -18.50 8.19 0.77
C ARG A 139 -18.11 6.76 0.36
N SER A 140 -17.08 6.15 0.96
CA SER A 140 -16.85 4.69 0.87
C SER A 140 -16.29 4.06 2.15
N ALA A 141 -16.33 2.73 2.27
CA ALA A 141 -15.71 2.03 3.40
C ALA A 141 -14.22 1.69 3.18
N ALA A 142 -13.77 1.37 1.95
CA ALA A 142 -12.36 1.04 1.69
C ALA A 142 -11.58 2.15 0.96
N THR A 143 -11.70 2.32 -0.35
CA THR A 143 -10.96 3.34 -1.12
C THR A 143 -11.90 4.39 -1.70
N ASN A 144 -11.64 5.68 -1.50
CA ASN A 144 -12.43 6.77 -2.07
C ASN A 144 -11.55 7.85 -2.72
N THR A 145 -12.04 8.46 -3.80
CA THR A 145 -11.48 9.72 -4.35
C THR A 145 -12.33 10.95 -3.95
N GLY A 146 -13.51 10.74 -3.37
CA GLY A 146 -14.42 11.81 -2.92
C GLY A 146 -14.35 12.14 -1.41
N ASN A 147 -15.43 12.68 -0.85
CA ASN A 147 -15.35 13.43 0.41
C ASN A 147 -14.98 12.64 1.68
N TRP A 148 -15.32 11.35 1.79
CA TRP A 148 -15.11 10.56 3.04
C TRP A 148 -14.77 9.09 2.78
N SER A 149 -13.82 8.48 3.51
CA SER A 149 -13.67 7.01 3.57
C SER A 149 -13.25 6.44 4.93
N ALA A 150 -13.42 5.14 5.17
CA ALA A 150 -12.95 4.50 6.40
C ALA A 150 -11.51 3.95 6.32
N ALA A 151 -10.95 3.64 5.14
CA ALA A 151 -9.57 3.13 5.02
C ALA A 151 -8.63 4.07 4.24
N THR A 152 -8.78 4.24 2.92
CA THR A 152 -7.91 5.10 2.09
C THR A 152 -8.74 6.15 1.37
N ASN A 153 -8.40 7.44 1.49
CA ASN A 153 -9.09 8.53 0.78
C ASN A 153 -8.09 9.47 0.10
N THR A 154 -8.47 10.01 -1.06
CA THR A 154 -7.79 11.13 -1.72
C THR A 154 -8.52 12.47 -1.52
N GLY A 155 -9.72 12.46 -0.92
CA GLY A 155 -10.53 13.65 -0.62
C GLY A 155 -10.56 14.05 0.87
N ASN A 156 -11.63 14.71 1.30
CA ASN A 156 -11.60 15.57 2.50
C ASN A 156 -11.29 14.87 3.84
N ARG A 157 -11.82 13.66 4.13
CA ARG A 157 -11.59 12.97 5.44
C ARG A 157 -11.42 11.45 5.33
N SER A 158 -10.55 10.82 6.12
CA SER A 158 -10.52 9.34 6.30
C SER A 158 -10.13 8.84 7.70
N ALA A 159 -10.43 7.57 8.02
CA ALA A 159 -10.10 6.98 9.33
C ALA A 159 -8.76 6.23 9.38
N ALA A 160 -8.09 5.90 8.26
CA ALA A 160 -6.78 5.22 8.28
C ALA A 160 -5.69 5.95 7.48
N THR A 161 -5.83 6.17 6.17
CA THR A 161 -4.84 6.85 5.32
C THR A 161 -5.53 7.90 4.45
N ASN A 162 -5.08 9.16 4.47
CA ASN A 162 -5.64 10.23 3.64
C ASN A 162 -4.52 11.03 2.94
N THR A 163 -4.82 11.61 1.78
CA THR A 163 -4.04 12.67 1.14
C THR A 163 -4.73 14.04 1.18
N GLY A 164 -5.95 14.14 1.74
CA GLY A 164 -6.70 15.38 1.97
C GLY A 164 -6.78 15.85 3.43
N ASN A 165 -7.71 16.78 3.72
CA ASN A 165 -7.62 17.70 4.87
C ASN A 165 -7.61 17.07 6.29
N TRP A 166 -8.21 15.88 6.54
CA TRP A 166 -8.33 15.29 7.90
C TRP A 166 -8.11 13.76 7.89
N SER A 167 -7.26 13.19 8.78
CA SER A 167 -7.21 11.72 9.00
C SER A 167 -6.76 11.24 10.38
N ALA A 168 -7.07 9.98 10.73
CA ALA A 168 -6.81 9.41 12.06
C ALA A 168 -5.62 8.42 12.16
N ALA A 169 -4.95 8.00 11.07
CA ALA A 169 -3.79 7.11 11.20
C ALA A 169 -2.59 7.33 10.25
N THR A 170 -2.70 8.13 9.18
CA THR A 170 -1.57 8.55 8.33
C THR A 170 -2.05 9.65 7.37
N ASN A 171 -1.37 10.81 7.30
CA ASN A 171 -1.79 11.91 6.43
C ASN A 171 -0.64 12.73 5.87
N THR A 172 -0.88 13.34 4.70
CA THR A 172 -0.12 14.44 4.11
C THR A 172 -0.93 15.76 4.02
N GLY A 173 -2.08 15.87 4.71
CA GLY A 173 -2.97 17.05 4.75
C GLY A 173 -3.13 17.73 6.13
N ASP A 174 -3.93 18.80 6.20
CA ASP A 174 -3.91 19.86 7.24
C ASP A 174 -4.10 19.47 8.72
N TRP A 175 -4.72 18.32 9.04
CA TRP A 175 -4.97 17.88 10.44
C TRP A 175 -4.90 16.34 10.54
N SER A 176 -4.07 15.79 11.44
CA SER A 176 -3.95 14.33 11.62
C SER A 176 -3.47 13.86 12.99
N ALA A 177 -3.88 12.63 13.34
CA ALA A 177 -3.23 11.80 14.35
C ALA A 177 -2.47 10.66 13.63
N ALA A 178 -1.19 10.45 13.95
CA ALA A 178 -0.39 9.34 13.40
C ALA A 178 0.18 8.51 14.55
N THR A 179 -0.03 7.18 14.50
CA THR A 179 0.46 6.24 15.53
C THR A 179 1.34 5.17 14.89
N ASN A 180 2.63 5.08 15.24
CA ASN A 180 3.51 3.99 14.78
C ASN A 180 4.03 3.12 15.93
N THR A 181 4.13 1.82 15.68
CA THR A 181 4.58 0.79 16.64
C THR A 181 5.61 -0.13 15.98
N GLY A 182 6.63 -0.59 16.72
CA GLY A 182 7.68 -1.49 16.20
C GLY A 182 9.07 -1.25 16.81
N ASN A 183 10.08 -2.03 16.41
CA ASN A 183 11.45 -1.88 16.95
C ASN A 183 12.09 -0.52 16.62
N TRP A 184 11.76 0.00 15.44
CA TRP A 184 12.20 1.30 14.93
C TRP A 184 11.02 1.98 14.23
N SER A 185 10.67 3.19 14.65
CA SER A 185 9.50 3.89 14.10
C SER A 185 9.63 5.41 14.19
N ALA A 186 9.29 6.11 13.11
CA ALA A 186 9.25 7.57 13.06
C ALA A 186 7.87 8.05 12.63
N ALA A 187 7.33 9.09 13.28
CA ALA A 187 6.05 9.72 12.93
C ALA A 187 6.28 11.22 12.79
N THR A 188 5.81 11.80 11.69
CA THR A 188 5.90 13.23 11.44
C THR A 188 4.52 13.73 11.05
N ASN A 189 4.02 14.75 11.75
CA ASN A 189 2.77 15.42 11.43
C ASN A 189 2.99 16.93 11.24
N THR A 190 2.33 17.49 10.24
CA THR A 190 2.36 18.90 9.88
C THR A 190 0.93 19.40 9.74
N GLY A 191 0.57 20.50 10.41
CA GLY A 191 -0.80 21.02 10.37
C GLY A 191 -1.20 21.65 11.70
N ASN A 192 -2.10 22.63 11.70
CA ASN A 192 -2.34 23.51 12.85
C ASN A 192 -2.57 22.73 14.18
N ARG A 193 -3.54 21.82 14.31
CA ARG A 193 -3.57 20.85 15.45
C ARG A 193 -3.32 19.45 14.95
N SER A 194 -2.30 18.80 15.47
CA SER A 194 -2.01 17.40 15.17
C SER A 194 -1.38 16.67 16.35
N ALA A 195 -1.41 15.34 16.32
CA ALA A 195 -0.81 14.48 17.35
C ALA A 195 0.03 13.38 16.70
N ALA A 196 1.31 13.26 17.06
CA ALA A 196 2.17 12.16 16.64
C ALA A 196 2.51 11.28 17.84
N THR A 197 2.25 9.97 17.76
CA THR A 197 2.51 9.01 18.85
C THR A 197 3.36 7.85 18.36
N ASN A 198 4.48 7.55 19.04
CA ASN A 198 5.33 6.39 18.72
C ASN A 198 5.62 5.51 19.93
N THR A 199 5.61 4.19 19.72
CA THR A 199 5.79 3.17 20.77
C THR A 199 6.82 2.12 20.33
N GLY A 200 8.09 2.51 20.19
CA GLY A 200 9.16 1.62 19.73
C GLY A 200 10.48 1.80 20.45
N ASN A 201 11.35 0.80 20.48
CA ASN A 201 12.62 0.85 21.24
C ASN A 201 13.55 2.00 20.80
N ARG A 202 13.59 2.31 19.51
CA ARG A 202 14.26 3.49 18.94
C ARG A 202 13.30 4.26 18.04
N SER A 203 12.82 5.42 18.49
CA SER A 203 11.70 6.09 17.82
C SER A 203 11.79 7.63 17.88
N ALA A 204 11.18 8.30 16.90
CA ALA A 204 11.12 9.76 16.86
C ALA A 204 9.72 10.25 16.46
N ALA A 205 9.08 11.06 17.30
CA ALA A 205 7.80 11.72 16.99
C ALA A 205 8.05 13.22 16.80
N THR A 206 7.67 13.78 15.66
CA THR A 206 7.88 15.20 15.33
C THR A 206 6.59 15.86 14.90
N ASN A 207 6.33 17.06 15.41
CA ASN A 207 5.17 17.86 15.08
C ASN A 207 5.53 19.34 14.86
N THR A 208 4.92 20.01 13.89
CA THR A 208 5.20 21.43 13.56
C THR A 208 3.99 22.36 13.67
N GLY A 209 2.84 21.87 14.12
CA GLY A 209 1.58 22.63 14.19
C GLY A 209 1.34 23.47 15.44
N ASN A 210 0.61 24.59 15.32
CA ASN A 210 0.12 25.41 16.45
C ASN A 210 -1.04 24.78 17.26
N ARG A 211 -0.78 24.39 18.50
CA ARG A 211 -1.62 23.55 19.40
C ARG A 211 -1.53 22.06 19.07
N SER A 212 -0.32 21.52 19.15
CA SER A 212 -0.04 20.14 18.76
C SER A 212 0.63 19.31 19.85
N ALA A 213 0.64 17.99 19.69
CA ALA A 213 1.30 17.06 20.60
C ALA A 213 2.25 16.10 19.85
N ALA A 214 3.42 15.85 20.44
CA ALA A 214 4.32 14.75 20.05
C ALA A 214 4.58 13.88 21.28
N THR A 215 4.26 12.59 21.21
CA THR A 215 4.39 11.63 22.33
C THR A 215 5.26 10.45 21.92
N ASN A 216 6.20 10.07 22.77
CA ASN A 216 7.06 8.92 22.56
C ASN A 216 7.27 8.10 23.85
N THR A 217 7.34 6.78 23.73
CA THR A 217 7.47 5.83 24.86
C THR A 217 8.66 4.87 24.68
N GLY A 218 9.59 5.16 23.76
CA GLY A 218 10.74 4.31 23.48
C GLY A 218 11.98 4.57 24.36
N ASN A 219 12.73 3.53 24.72
CA ASN A 219 13.97 3.58 25.55
C ASN A 219 15.19 4.30 24.93
N ARG A 220 15.11 4.77 23.68
CA ARG A 220 16.09 5.68 23.04
C ARG A 220 15.37 6.51 22.01
N SER A 221 14.71 7.57 22.46
CA SER A 221 13.67 8.20 21.64
C SER A 221 13.63 9.71 21.75
N ALA A 222 13.00 10.35 20.76
CA ALA A 222 12.81 11.80 20.74
C ALA A 222 11.34 12.17 20.49
N ALA A 223 10.84 13.17 21.21
CA ALA A 223 9.59 13.85 20.93
C ALA A 223 9.88 15.34 20.70
N THR A 224 9.55 15.86 19.52
CA THR A 224 9.85 17.25 19.14
C THR A 224 8.59 17.96 18.66
N ASN A 225 8.36 19.16 19.17
CA ASN A 225 7.28 20.03 18.71
C ASN A 225 7.79 21.45 18.44
N THR A 226 7.30 22.12 17.39
CA THR A 226 7.75 23.48 17.04
C THR A 226 6.66 24.54 17.02
N GLY A 227 5.38 24.18 17.18
CA GLY A 227 4.29 25.15 17.17
C GLY A 227 3.95 25.69 18.55
N ASP A 228 3.32 26.86 18.62
CA ASP A 228 2.91 27.46 19.91
C ASP A 228 1.78 26.65 20.57
N TRP A 229 1.62 26.78 21.89
CA TRP A 229 0.59 26.10 22.69
C TRP A 229 0.66 24.57 22.61
N SER A 230 1.87 24.02 22.57
CA SER A 230 2.11 22.64 22.21
C SER A 230 2.74 21.83 23.34
N ALA A 231 2.68 20.50 23.21
CA ALA A 231 3.33 19.57 24.13
C ALA A 231 4.27 18.61 23.39
N ALA A 232 5.45 18.38 23.97
CA ALA A 232 6.33 17.26 23.62
C ALA A 232 6.52 16.40 24.87
N THR A 233 6.16 15.11 24.79
CA THR A 233 6.23 14.19 25.93
C THR A 233 7.03 12.96 25.56
N ASN A 234 8.00 12.62 26.39
CA ASN A 234 8.74 11.37 26.28
C ASN A 234 8.73 10.61 27.61
N THR A 235 8.63 9.29 27.53
CA THR A 235 8.47 8.42 28.70
C THR A 235 9.48 7.28 28.78
N GLY A 236 10.30 7.07 27.74
CA GLY A 236 11.35 6.06 27.79
C GLY A 236 12.69 6.63 28.25
N ASP A 237 13.59 5.76 28.69
CA ASP A 237 14.94 6.13 29.13
C ASP A 237 15.78 6.69 27.97
N TRP A 238 16.91 7.33 28.27
CA TRP A 238 17.87 7.85 27.28
C TRP A 238 17.19 8.67 26.19
N SER A 239 16.26 9.55 26.58
CA SER A 239 15.33 10.16 25.65
C SER A 239 15.31 11.69 25.74
N ALA A 240 14.75 12.33 24.72
CA ALA A 240 14.64 13.79 24.65
C ALA A 240 13.20 14.21 24.37
N ALA A 241 12.74 15.26 25.06
CA ALA A 241 11.53 16.00 24.75
C ALA A 241 11.90 17.46 24.49
N THR A 242 11.54 17.98 23.31
CA THR A 242 11.92 19.34 22.89
C THR A 242 10.70 20.10 22.38
N ASN A 243 10.51 21.33 22.83
CA ASN A 243 9.48 22.22 22.30
C ASN A 243 9.99 23.62 22.03
N THR A 244 9.76 24.16 20.83
CA THR A 244 10.28 25.49 20.45
C THR A 244 9.24 26.60 20.37
N GLY A 245 7.94 26.28 20.45
CA GLY A 245 6.88 27.27 20.39
C GLY A 245 6.62 27.95 21.74
N ASP A 246 5.94 29.10 21.72
CA ASP A 246 5.54 29.82 22.94
C ASP A 246 4.41 29.08 23.67
N TRP A 247 4.26 29.33 24.98
CA TRP A 247 3.19 28.74 25.83
C TRP A 247 3.14 27.21 25.79
N SER A 248 4.31 26.59 25.78
CA SER A 248 4.49 25.18 25.48
C SER A 248 5.07 24.39 26.64
N ALA A 249 4.97 23.06 26.55
CA ALA A 249 5.58 22.16 27.52
C ALA A 249 6.46 21.11 26.82
N ALA A 250 7.60 20.80 27.44
CA ALA A 250 8.38 19.61 27.16
C ALA A 250 8.52 18.80 28.45
N THR A 251 8.18 17.51 28.40
CA THR A 251 8.18 16.66 29.59
C THR A 251 8.87 15.34 29.29
N ASN A 252 9.75 14.94 30.20
CA ASN A 252 10.42 13.66 30.18
C ASN A 252 10.28 12.92 31.51
N THR A 253 9.89 11.65 31.50
CA THR A 253 9.80 10.83 32.70
C THR A 253 10.80 9.68 32.76
N GLY A 254 11.56 9.42 31.68
CA GLY A 254 12.53 8.33 31.64
C GLY A 254 13.87 8.70 32.26
N ASP A 255 14.67 7.70 32.59
CA ASP A 255 15.99 7.88 33.19
C ASP A 255 17.00 8.38 32.14
N TRP A 256 18.03 9.13 32.58
CA TRP A 256 19.06 9.73 31.72
C TRP A 256 18.50 10.56 30.57
N SER A 257 17.42 11.30 30.86
CA SER A 257 16.63 11.95 29.83
C SER A 257 16.58 13.47 29.98
N ALA A 258 16.31 14.15 28.87
CA ALA A 258 16.37 15.59 28.76
C ALA A 258 15.03 16.20 28.33
N ALA A 259 14.66 17.34 28.93
CA ALA A 259 13.54 18.16 28.51
C ALA A 259 13.99 19.59 28.19
N GLU A 260 13.63 20.11 27.03
CA GLU A 260 14.00 21.45 26.60
C GLU A 260 12.81 22.25 26.08
N VAL A 261 12.71 23.51 26.51
CA VAL A 261 11.82 24.50 25.88
C VAL A 261 12.58 25.75 25.47
N SER A 262 12.39 26.21 24.23
CA SER A 262 13.02 27.45 23.75
C SER A 262 12.06 28.64 23.59
N GLY A 263 10.75 28.39 23.60
CA GLY A 263 9.73 29.43 23.51
C GLY A 263 9.45 30.12 24.84
N SER A 264 8.87 31.33 24.78
CA SER A 264 8.49 32.11 25.94
C SER A 264 7.31 31.46 26.68
N GLN A 265 7.21 31.70 27.99
CA GLN A 265 6.13 31.19 28.85
C GLN A 265 5.99 29.66 28.80
N SER A 266 7.09 28.97 28.52
CA SER A 266 7.12 27.53 28.34
C SER A 266 7.82 26.85 29.52
N VAL A 267 7.51 25.58 29.76
CA VAL A 267 8.04 24.81 30.88
C VAL A 267 8.69 23.51 30.41
N ALA A 268 9.95 23.29 30.79
CA ALA A 268 10.64 22.02 30.63
C ALA A 268 10.62 21.25 31.95
N ALA A 269 10.23 19.98 31.93
CA ALA A 269 10.18 19.14 33.11
C ALA A 269 10.85 17.78 32.87
N ALA A 270 11.76 17.37 33.75
CA ALA A 270 12.39 16.05 33.72
C ALA A 270 12.29 15.37 35.09
N PHE A 271 11.78 14.13 35.12
CA PHE A 271 11.39 13.43 36.36
C PHE A 271 12.08 12.08 36.60
N GLY A 272 12.83 11.56 35.62
CA GLY A 272 13.61 10.33 35.76
C GLY A 272 14.95 10.54 36.48
N ILE A 273 15.62 9.44 36.82
CA ILE A 273 16.96 9.43 37.41
C ILE A 273 17.91 10.16 36.46
N GLU A 274 18.77 11.03 37.00
CA GLU A 274 19.69 11.88 36.24
C GLU A 274 19.00 12.75 35.15
N GLY A 275 17.70 13.01 35.30
CA GLY A 275 16.95 13.87 34.39
C GLY A 275 17.45 15.31 34.40
N LYS A 276 17.60 15.92 33.21
CA LYS A 276 18.02 17.33 33.06
C LYS A 276 17.03 18.17 32.28
N ALA A 277 16.94 19.45 32.62
CA ALA A 277 16.01 20.39 32.00
C ALA A 277 16.69 21.72 31.65
N ARG A 278 16.24 22.33 30.55
CA ARG A 278 16.71 23.63 30.06
C ARG A 278 15.54 24.45 29.54
N ALA A 279 15.56 25.75 29.82
CA ALA A 279 14.60 26.70 29.29
C ALA A 279 15.27 27.99 28.80
N SER A 280 14.68 28.61 27.78
CA SER A 280 14.98 29.98 27.36
C SER A 280 14.50 31.02 28.38
N GLU A 281 14.93 32.27 28.20
CA GLU A 281 14.41 33.41 28.95
C GLU A 281 12.87 33.49 28.88
N GLY A 282 12.23 33.77 30.02
CA GLY A 282 10.78 33.76 30.15
C GLY A 282 10.15 32.37 30.29
N GLY A 283 10.94 31.29 30.26
CA GLY A 283 10.52 29.93 30.57
C GLY A 283 10.77 29.52 32.02
N ALA A 284 10.46 28.26 32.34
CA ALA A 284 10.71 27.65 33.63
C ALA A 284 11.17 26.19 33.50
N ILE A 285 11.83 25.69 34.54
CA ILE A 285 12.22 24.29 34.66
C ILE A 285 11.58 23.63 35.89
N VAL A 286 11.31 22.34 35.80
CA VAL A 286 10.92 21.48 36.92
C VAL A 286 11.78 20.21 36.90
N LEU A 287 12.39 19.87 38.03
CA LEU A 287 13.32 18.75 38.15
C LEU A 287 13.01 17.92 39.39
N CYS A 288 13.33 16.64 39.31
CA CYS A 288 13.36 15.73 40.45
C CYS A 288 14.77 15.21 40.69
N TYR A 289 15.11 14.97 41.96
CA TYR A 289 16.23 14.14 42.36
C TYR A 289 15.68 12.84 42.95
N ARG A 290 16.25 11.73 42.50
CA ARG A 290 15.96 10.37 42.96
C ARG A 290 17.26 9.72 43.42
N ASP A 291 17.19 8.87 44.43
CA ASP A 291 18.34 8.09 44.89
C ASP A 291 18.59 6.86 43.98
N GLU A 292 19.59 6.04 44.33
CA GLU A 292 19.97 4.84 43.57
C GLU A 292 18.87 3.77 43.50
N ASP A 293 17.93 3.77 44.46
CA ASP A 293 16.78 2.86 44.49
C ASP A 293 15.58 3.42 43.68
N GLY A 294 15.70 4.67 43.19
CA GLY A 294 14.67 5.37 42.41
C GLY A 294 13.63 6.11 43.26
N GLU A 295 13.83 6.20 44.59
CA GLU A 295 12.93 6.90 45.49
C GLU A 295 12.99 8.42 45.26
N LEU A 296 11.84 9.07 45.28
CA LEU A 296 11.75 10.51 45.05
C LEU A 296 12.16 11.28 46.31
N ILE A 297 13.33 11.90 46.28
CA ILE A 297 13.86 12.66 47.42
C ILE A 297 13.49 14.14 47.31
N HIS A 298 13.65 14.74 46.12
CA HIS A 298 13.39 16.16 45.90
C HIS A 298 12.65 16.43 44.61
N ILE A 299 11.80 17.46 44.64
CA ILE A 299 11.22 18.13 43.47
C ILE A 299 11.36 19.64 43.65
N ARG A 300 11.78 20.33 42.60
CA ARG A 300 11.91 21.80 42.57
C ARG A 300 11.45 22.34 41.23
N ALA A 301 10.90 23.54 41.27
CA ALA A 301 10.56 24.33 40.08
C ALA A 301 11.16 25.73 40.23
N SER A 302 11.66 26.28 39.13
CA SER A 302 12.13 27.67 39.09
C SER A 302 11.97 28.28 37.71
N LYS A 303 11.64 29.56 37.67
CA LYS A 303 11.68 30.34 36.43
C LYS A 303 13.11 30.70 36.08
N VAL A 304 13.37 30.83 34.79
CA VAL A 304 14.64 31.36 34.30
C VAL A 304 14.78 32.82 34.77
N GLY A 305 15.94 33.16 35.32
CA GLY A 305 16.22 34.42 35.99
C GLY A 305 15.96 34.43 37.50
N GLU A 306 15.37 33.36 38.04
CA GLU A 306 15.12 33.17 39.48
C GLU A 306 15.95 32.00 40.02
N ASN A 307 16.27 32.01 41.32
CA ASN A 307 17.00 30.94 42.03
C ASN A 307 18.31 30.49 41.32
N GLY A 308 19.02 31.42 40.69
CA GLY A 308 20.28 31.13 40.00
C GLY A 308 20.16 30.46 38.63
N ILE A 309 18.94 30.25 38.11
CA ILE A 309 18.71 29.62 36.81
C ILE A 309 19.02 30.58 35.67
N MET A 310 20.10 30.31 34.94
CA MET A 310 20.48 31.02 33.72
C MET A 310 19.73 30.49 32.49
N PRO A 311 19.38 31.35 31.52
CA PRO A 311 18.78 30.92 30.26
C PRO A 311 19.72 29.98 29.49
N ASN A 312 19.13 29.05 28.72
CA ASN A 312 19.85 28.16 27.81
C ASN A 312 20.96 27.32 28.47
N THR A 313 20.84 27.07 29.78
CA THR A 313 21.77 26.23 30.56
C THR A 313 21.02 24.98 31.03
N TRP A 314 21.68 23.82 30.97
CA TRP A 314 21.12 22.57 31.49
C TRP A 314 21.29 22.51 33.00
N TYR A 315 20.24 22.10 33.71
CA TYR A 315 20.27 21.88 35.15
C TYR A 315 19.80 20.48 35.52
N GLN A 316 20.36 19.96 36.60
CA GLN A 316 19.90 18.80 37.37
C GLN A 316 19.67 19.24 38.83
N LEU A 317 18.99 18.41 39.62
CA LEU A 317 19.00 18.55 41.07
C LEU A 317 20.09 17.66 41.67
N ASN A 318 20.82 18.17 42.65
CA ASN A 318 21.73 17.36 43.46
C ASN A 318 20.99 16.71 44.65
N GLU A 319 21.74 15.96 45.47
CA GLU A 319 21.25 15.26 46.67
C GLU A 319 20.66 16.18 47.74
N ASP A 320 21.03 17.46 47.76
CA ASP A 320 20.48 18.48 48.67
C ASP A 320 19.23 19.18 48.09
N GLY A 321 18.87 18.87 46.85
CA GLY A 321 17.75 19.48 46.14
C GLY A 321 18.04 20.89 45.64
N GLU A 322 19.30 21.22 45.40
CA GLU A 322 19.77 22.44 44.75
C GLU A 322 19.93 22.23 43.24
N PHE A 323 19.70 23.30 42.47
CA PHE A 323 19.94 23.28 41.03
C PHE A 323 21.43 23.38 40.71
N VAL A 324 21.95 22.42 39.95
CA VAL A 324 23.35 22.37 39.53
C VAL A 324 23.43 22.39 38.02
N ALA A 325 24.25 23.30 37.48
CA ALA A 325 24.50 23.37 36.03
C ALA A 325 25.27 22.14 35.55
N CYS A 326 24.88 21.59 34.40
CA CYS A 326 25.49 20.42 33.78
C CYS A 326 25.68 20.62 32.26
N GLU A 327 26.40 19.69 31.63
CA GLU A 327 26.55 19.61 30.16
C GLU A 327 25.41 18.79 29.53
#